data_AF-A0A935D013-F1
#
_entry.id   AF-A0A935D013-F1
#
_cell.length_a   1.000
_cell.length_b   1.000
_cell.length_c   1.000
_cell.angle_alpha   90.00
_cell.angle_beta   90.00
_cell.angle_gamma   90.00
#
_symmetry.space_group_name_H-M   'P 1'
#
loop_
_entity.id
_entity.type
_entity.pdbx_description
1 polymer ?
#
loop_
_entity_poly.entity_id
_entity_poly.type
_entity_poly.pdbx_seq_one_letter_code
_entity_poly.pdbx_strand_id
1 'polypeptide(L)'
;MDYVKDGSRLLTSVFDEYDFDEIKDLKVLDKFLARLLEVTNGMLIVDFLDSGNWDHFGSYSIDYENEIVFVNWHPYIGSPKIEDYINSLDYKPDIYSIMFKFQDLKFYKSKSFPFITIRGYALGQKEVMTYLKQFDQSVIQDKLSSTNFCAIYRLDRGLYTERCYCLHTPLYSVLLNPKDTAGSTVFSMKALFLFNYISCTERIQKIISSKDLPSTDTDVLSEKANTVRRIFEFALKIECSYHLHLNISLMSSTGYNANNFMLKNSYGNTLLGDLINKVKKLKSADELFNLNRIVVLSNEFSHDSGKKGTQENLDELIKLAVEYIRGLIKMVKSP
;
A
#
# COMPACT_ATOMS: atom_id res chain seq x y z
N MET A 1 28.11 18.91 -1.15
CA MET A 1 27.25 17.72 -1.29
C MET A 1 25.98 18.18 -1.96
N ASP A 2 25.62 17.60 -3.10
CA ASP A 2 24.43 17.98 -3.87
C ASP A 2 23.33 16.95 -3.59
N TYR A 3 22.39 17.27 -2.70
CA TYR A 3 21.35 16.33 -2.27
C TYR A 3 20.45 15.82 -3.40
N VAL A 4 20.40 16.53 -4.53
CA VAL A 4 19.64 16.11 -5.70
C VAL A 4 20.46 15.12 -6.51
N LYS A 5 21.71 15.42 -6.84
CA LYS A 5 22.57 14.60 -7.72
C LYS A 5 23.27 13.44 -7.02
N ASP A 6 23.48 13.55 -5.71
CA ASP A 6 24.10 12.52 -4.87
C ASP A 6 23.06 11.60 -4.20
N GLY A 7 21.76 11.78 -4.47
CA GLY A 7 20.67 11.18 -3.70
C GLY A 7 20.76 9.66 -3.54
N SER A 8 21.06 8.92 -4.61
CA SER A 8 21.22 7.47 -4.57
C SER A 8 22.38 7.02 -3.69
N ARG A 9 23.50 7.74 -3.77
CA ARG A 9 24.68 7.48 -2.94
C ARG A 9 24.38 7.77 -1.48
N LEU A 10 23.68 8.87 -1.19
CA LEU A 10 23.27 9.26 0.16
C LEU A 10 22.32 8.23 0.77
N LEU A 11 21.26 7.86 0.05
CA LEU A 11 20.31 6.85 0.50
C LEU A 11 21.00 5.49 0.74
N THR A 12 21.87 5.07 -0.16
CA THR A 12 22.65 3.83 0.01
C THR A 12 23.57 3.89 1.23
N SER A 13 24.21 5.05 1.50
CA SER A 13 25.04 5.19 2.70
C SER A 13 24.25 5.02 3.99
N VAL A 14 22.97 5.43 4.02
CA VAL A 14 22.08 5.15 5.15
C VAL A 14 21.79 3.65 5.23
N PHE A 15 21.52 2.98 4.11
CA PHE A 15 21.27 1.54 4.08
C PHE A 15 22.45 0.70 4.56
N ASP A 16 23.67 1.15 4.31
CA ASP A 16 24.91 0.46 4.69
C ASP A 16 25.18 0.54 6.21
N GLU A 17 24.50 1.43 6.94
CA GLU A 17 24.54 1.48 8.41
C GLU A 17 23.69 0.37 9.07
N TYR A 18 22.92 -0.40 8.27
CA TYR A 18 22.00 -1.43 8.75
C TYR A 18 22.25 -2.79 8.07
N ASP A 19 22.47 -3.83 8.90
CA ASP A 19 22.73 -5.21 8.47
C ASP A 19 21.45 -6.01 8.12
N PHE A 20 20.34 -5.34 7.88
CA PHE A 20 19.06 -5.96 7.54
C PHE A 20 18.38 -5.18 6.41
N ASP A 21 17.44 -5.84 5.72
CA ASP A 21 16.68 -5.27 4.60
C ASP A 21 15.24 -4.89 4.99
N GLU A 22 14.85 -5.11 6.25
CA GLU A 22 13.50 -4.88 6.75
C GLU A 22 13.52 -4.35 8.20
N ILE A 23 12.81 -3.26 8.46
CA ILE A 23 12.53 -2.73 9.79
C ILE A 23 11.10 -3.09 10.19
N LYS A 24 10.93 -3.66 11.39
CA LYS A 24 9.62 -3.92 12.03
C LYS A 24 9.45 -3.27 13.39
N ASP A 25 10.55 -2.84 14.00
CA ASP A 25 10.55 -2.22 15.32
C ASP A 25 10.45 -0.69 15.20
N LEU A 26 9.53 -0.08 15.95
CA LEU A 26 9.29 1.36 15.90
C LEU A 26 10.49 2.20 16.38
N LYS A 27 11.27 1.72 17.36
CA LYS A 27 12.45 2.46 17.85
C LYS A 27 13.58 2.41 16.83
N VAL A 28 13.71 1.30 16.10
CA VAL A 28 14.64 1.19 14.97
C VAL A 28 14.17 2.09 13.83
N LEU A 29 12.87 2.13 13.53
CA LEU A 29 12.29 3.03 12.55
C LEU A 29 12.58 4.49 12.90
N ASP A 30 12.38 4.91 14.14
CA ASP A 30 12.64 6.28 14.60
C ASP A 30 14.09 6.69 14.29
N LYS A 31 15.05 5.87 14.74
CA LYS A 31 16.48 6.10 14.46
C LYS A 31 16.77 6.16 12.96
N PHE A 32 16.16 5.28 12.19
CA PHE A 32 16.33 5.24 10.74
C PHE A 32 15.78 6.51 10.06
N LEU A 33 14.57 6.96 10.41
CA LEU A 33 13.96 8.15 9.81
C LEU A 33 14.71 9.43 10.20
N ALA A 34 15.17 9.55 11.46
CA ALA A 34 16.04 10.65 11.88
C ALA A 34 17.32 10.70 11.05
N ARG A 35 18.00 9.55 10.89
CA ARG A 35 19.23 9.44 10.12
C ARG A 35 19.00 9.72 8.63
N LEU A 36 17.90 9.23 8.08
CA LEU A 36 17.50 9.46 6.70
C LEU A 36 17.31 10.96 6.42
N LEU A 37 16.59 11.67 7.30
CA LEU A 37 16.42 13.13 7.19
C LEU A 37 17.75 13.87 7.31
N GLU A 38 18.60 13.50 8.26
CA GLU A 38 19.92 14.12 8.45
C GLU A 38 20.80 14.00 7.21
N VAL A 39 20.90 12.81 6.63
CA VAL A 39 21.81 12.52 5.51
C VAL A 39 21.27 13.08 4.18
N THR A 40 19.96 13.01 3.96
CA THR A 40 19.33 13.42 2.70
C THR A 40 18.83 14.86 2.71
N ASN A 41 18.82 15.51 3.88
CA ASN A 41 18.16 16.80 4.10
C ASN A 41 16.70 16.81 3.59
N GLY A 42 16.02 15.67 3.72
CA GLY A 42 14.65 15.48 3.24
C GLY A 42 14.48 15.44 1.72
N MET A 43 15.55 15.49 0.92
CA MET A 43 15.50 15.54 -0.55
C MET A 43 15.24 14.15 -1.17
N LEU A 44 14.10 13.58 -0.82
CA LEU A 44 13.57 12.33 -1.33
C LEU A 44 12.21 12.59 -1.99
N ILE A 45 11.95 11.85 -3.06
CA ILE A 45 10.61 11.74 -3.64
C ILE A 45 9.81 10.78 -2.78
N VAL A 46 8.57 11.16 -2.48
CA VAL A 46 7.58 10.34 -1.78
C VAL A 46 6.50 10.00 -2.80
N ASP A 47 6.52 8.78 -3.32
CA ASP A 47 5.57 8.28 -4.31
C ASP A 47 4.51 7.39 -3.64
N PHE A 48 3.26 7.53 -4.10
CA PHE A 48 2.13 6.77 -3.56
C PHE A 48 1.60 5.82 -4.62
N LEU A 49 1.05 4.70 -4.14
CA LEU A 49 0.48 3.69 -5.02
C LEU A 49 -0.70 4.23 -5.85
N ASP A 50 -1.52 5.14 -5.30
CA ASP A 50 -2.71 5.65 -5.99
C ASP A 50 -3.05 7.14 -5.75
N SER A 51 -2.22 7.91 -5.03
CA SER A 51 -2.56 9.26 -4.56
C SER A 51 -1.58 10.39 -4.95
N GLY A 52 -0.65 10.13 -5.87
CA GLY A 52 0.27 11.14 -6.43
C GLY A 52 1.72 10.97 -6.00
N ASN A 53 2.50 12.04 -6.13
CA ASN A 53 3.91 12.09 -5.73
C ASN A 53 4.27 13.44 -5.11
N TRP A 54 5.25 13.42 -4.22
CA TRP A 54 5.78 14.62 -3.57
C TRP A 54 7.29 14.63 -3.59
N ASP A 55 7.80 15.85 -3.52
CA ASP A 55 9.19 16.12 -3.82
C ASP A 55 10.08 16.26 -2.58
N HIS A 56 9.55 15.99 -1.40
CA HIS A 56 10.29 16.20 -0.16
C HIS A 56 9.75 15.31 0.97
N PHE A 57 10.64 14.79 1.81
CA PHE A 57 10.33 14.20 3.11
C PHE A 57 10.74 15.21 4.18
N GLY A 58 9.79 15.97 4.72
CA GLY A 58 10.09 17.14 5.55
C GLY A 58 10.34 16.79 7.01
N SER A 59 9.43 16.05 7.63
CA SER A 59 9.55 15.63 9.03
C SER A 59 8.70 14.40 9.32
N TYR A 60 8.86 13.83 10.51
CA TYR A 60 8.00 12.76 10.99
C TYR A 60 7.78 12.87 12.50
N SER A 61 6.74 12.20 12.99
CA SER A 61 6.52 11.97 14.41
C SER A 61 5.94 10.57 14.63
N ILE A 62 6.15 10.02 15.83
CA ILE A 62 5.71 8.67 16.19
C ILE A 62 4.93 8.75 17.50
N ASP A 63 3.71 8.27 17.46
CA ASP A 63 2.92 7.90 18.63
C ASP A 63 3.23 6.44 18.97
N TYR A 64 4.10 6.25 19.95
CA TYR A 64 4.53 4.93 20.39
C TYR A 64 3.44 4.10 21.08
N GLU A 65 2.43 4.75 21.67
CA GLU A 65 1.34 4.05 22.36
C GLU A 65 0.36 3.44 21.37
N ASN A 66 0.04 4.18 20.31
CA ASN A 66 -0.88 3.74 19.27
C ASN A 66 -0.18 3.09 18.07
N GLU A 67 1.15 3.11 18.05
CA GLU A 67 2.02 2.63 16.97
C GLU A 67 1.78 3.37 15.64
N ILE A 68 1.40 4.64 15.73
CA ILE A 68 1.05 5.48 14.59
C ILE A 68 2.23 6.38 14.23
N VAL A 69 2.57 6.40 12.95
CA VAL A 69 3.60 7.26 12.38
C VAL A 69 2.92 8.32 11.53
N PHE A 70 3.34 9.56 11.74
CA PHE A 70 3.02 10.68 10.89
C PHE A 70 4.25 11.08 10.09
N VAL A 71 4.07 11.28 8.79
CA VAL A 71 5.10 11.79 7.88
C VAL A 71 4.59 13.06 7.24
N ASN A 72 5.29 14.17 7.45
CA ASN A 72 5.03 15.40 6.74
C ASN A 72 5.95 15.49 5.52
N TRP A 73 5.38 15.83 4.37
CA TRP A 73 6.13 15.96 3.11
C TRP A 73 6.21 17.41 2.61
N HIS A 74 5.75 18.38 3.42
CA HIS A 74 5.80 19.79 3.07
C HIS A 74 7.20 20.35 3.33
N PRO A 75 7.87 20.96 2.34
CA PRO A 75 9.10 21.67 2.57
C PRO A 75 8.79 22.99 3.29
N TYR A 76 9.14 23.10 4.57
CA TYR A 76 9.08 24.36 5.31
C TYR A 76 10.24 25.27 4.87
N ILE A 77 10.10 25.89 3.70
CA ILE A 77 11.12 26.76 3.12
C ILE A 77 11.37 27.94 4.08
N GLY A 78 12.60 28.10 4.55
CA GLY A 78 13.03 29.23 5.38
C GLY A 78 13.04 28.99 6.89
N SER A 79 12.34 27.96 7.41
CA SER A 79 12.43 27.54 8.81
C SER A 79 12.04 26.08 9.00
N PRO A 80 12.74 25.29 9.84
CA PRO A 80 12.32 23.93 10.18
C PRO A 80 11.07 23.87 11.06
N LYS A 81 10.59 25.02 11.57
CA LYS A 81 9.38 25.10 12.40
C LYS A 81 8.18 25.46 11.54
N ILE A 82 7.12 24.65 11.67
CA ILE A 82 5.86 24.83 10.97
C ILE A 82 5.22 26.19 11.29
N GLU A 83 5.34 26.68 12.52
CA GLU A 83 4.78 27.96 12.95
C GLU A 83 5.45 29.13 12.24
N ASP A 84 6.78 29.10 12.10
CA ASP A 84 7.52 30.15 11.42
C ASP A 84 7.15 30.19 9.92
N TYR A 85 7.01 29.01 9.30
CA TYR A 85 6.54 28.90 7.92
C TYR A 85 5.13 29.48 7.77
N ILE A 86 4.18 29.09 8.64
CA ILE A 86 2.80 29.61 8.57
C ILE A 86 2.76 31.11 8.80
N ASN A 87 3.51 31.64 9.78
CA ASN A 87 3.56 33.07 10.08
C ASN A 87 4.17 33.89 8.93
N SER A 88 4.92 33.26 8.02
CA SER A 88 5.43 33.91 6.81
C SER A 88 4.38 34.03 5.69
N LEU A 89 3.22 33.38 5.84
CA LEU A 89 2.15 33.37 4.84
C LEU A 89 1.02 34.33 5.24
N ASP A 90 0.49 35.08 4.27
CA ASP A 90 -0.67 35.97 4.48
C ASP A 90 -2.03 35.22 4.43
N TYR A 91 -2.03 33.89 4.55
CA TYR A 91 -3.22 33.05 4.51
C TYR A 91 -3.05 31.80 5.35
N LYS A 92 -4.18 31.15 5.72
CA LYS A 92 -4.19 29.85 6.41
C LYS A 92 -3.87 28.72 5.42
N PRO A 93 -2.69 28.08 5.47
CA PRO A 93 -2.31 27.09 4.48
C PRO A 93 -2.96 25.72 4.74
N ASP A 94 -3.05 24.91 3.67
CA ASP A 94 -3.25 23.47 3.77
C ASP A 94 -1.87 22.80 3.90
N ILE A 95 -1.66 22.03 4.97
CA ILE A 95 -0.45 21.23 5.19
C ILE A 95 -0.82 19.76 5.09
N TYR A 96 0.04 18.97 4.46
CA TYR A 96 -0.27 17.60 4.11
C TYR A 96 0.62 16.62 4.89
N SER A 97 0.02 15.54 5.38
CA SER A 97 0.70 14.51 6.16
C SER A 97 0.21 13.11 5.77
N ILE A 98 1.06 12.09 5.89
CA ILE A 98 0.65 10.68 5.84
C ILE A 98 0.51 10.23 7.28
N MET A 99 -0.55 9.49 7.57
CA MET A 99 -0.69 8.75 8.81
C MET A 99 -0.81 7.26 8.50
N PHE A 100 -0.06 6.43 9.22
CA PHE A 100 -0.19 4.98 9.14
C PHE A 100 0.19 4.32 10.46
N LYS A 101 -0.53 3.24 10.81
CA LYS A 101 -0.09 2.36 11.89
C LYS A 101 1.03 1.48 11.36
N PHE A 102 2.24 1.60 11.89
CA PHE A 102 3.43 0.99 11.29
C PHE A 102 3.38 -0.55 11.35
N GLN A 103 3.69 -1.19 10.22
CA GLN A 103 3.86 -2.64 10.16
C GLN A 103 5.32 -3.01 9.83
N ASP A 104 5.80 -2.54 8.68
CA ASP A 104 7.18 -2.74 8.27
C ASP A 104 7.61 -1.74 7.19
N LEU A 105 8.93 -1.59 7.09
CA LEU A 105 9.62 -0.83 6.06
C LEU A 105 10.69 -1.72 5.45
N LYS A 106 10.78 -1.75 4.12
CA LYS A 106 11.78 -2.55 3.40
C LYS A 106 12.72 -1.69 2.59
N PHE A 107 13.99 -2.08 2.59
CA PHE A 107 15.02 -1.50 1.75
C PHE A 107 15.11 -2.28 0.44
N TYR A 108 15.25 -1.55 -0.65
CA TYR A 108 15.65 -2.13 -1.93
C TYR A 108 17.00 -1.55 -2.32
N LYS A 109 18.06 -2.30 -2.03
CA LYS A 109 19.44 -1.90 -2.30
C LYS A 109 19.77 -2.22 -3.77
N SER A 110 19.55 -1.25 -4.67
CA SER A 110 19.95 -1.34 -6.08
C SER A 110 20.87 -0.20 -6.44
N LYS A 111 21.85 -0.46 -7.31
CA LYS A 111 22.78 0.56 -7.80
C LYS A 111 22.09 1.65 -8.62
N SER A 112 21.01 1.33 -9.32
CA SER A 112 20.35 2.23 -10.28
C SER A 112 19.07 2.85 -9.74
N PHE A 113 18.43 2.22 -8.75
CA PHE A 113 17.17 2.67 -8.19
C PHE A 113 17.04 2.17 -6.74
N PRO A 114 17.85 2.70 -5.81
CA PRO A 114 17.65 2.40 -4.40
C PRO A 114 16.36 3.06 -3.93
N PHE A 115 15.53 2.32 -3.20
CA PHE A 115 14.30 2.89 -2.64
C PHE A 115 13.92 2.21 -1.33
N ILE A 116 13.03 2.87 -0.61
CA ILE A 116 12.37 2.36 0.59
C ILE A 116 10.90 2.15 0.24
N THR A 117 10.29 1.09 0.76
CA THR A 117 8.83 0.98 0.74
C THR A 117 8.27 0.74 2.12
N ILE A 118 7.11 1.35 2.39
CA ILE A 118 6.46 1.34 3.70
C ILE A 118 5.12 0.63 3.59
N ARG A 119 4.85 -0.24 4.57
CA ARG A 119 3.56 -0.87 4.79
C ARG A 119 3.05 -0.52 6.19
N GLY A 120 1.80 -0.07 6.24
CA GLY A 120 1.05 0.07 7.48
C GLY A 120 0.08 -1.08 7.69
N TYR A 121 -0.53 -1.17 8.87
CA TYR A 121 -1.69 -2.00 9.11
C TYR A 121 -2.96 -1.39 8.51
N ALA A 122 -3.97 -2.23 8.26
CA ALA A 122 -5.28 -1.74 7.89
C ALA A 122 -5.94 -1.06 9.10
N LEU A 123 -6.30 0.21 8.96
CA LEU A 123 -7.04 0.96 9.98
C LEU A 123 -8.52 1.09 9.57
N GLY A 124 -9.42 0.82 10.51
CA GLY A 124 -10.85 1.03 10.29
C GLY A 124 -11.20 2.52 10.32
N GLN A 125 -12.14 2.97 9.49
CA GLN A 125 -12.58 4.38 9.49
C GLN A 125 -12.98 4.87 10.90
N LYS A 126 -13.67 4.03 11.68
CA LYS A 126 -14.07 4.36 13.06
C LYS A 126 -12.86 4.55 13.98
N GLU A 127 -11.86 3.68 13.87
CA GLU A 127 -10.61 3.74 14.63
C GLU A 127 -9.84 5.03 14.32
N VAL A 128 -9.67 5.34 13.02
CA VAL A 128 -9.02 6.56 12.56
C VAL A 128 -9.75 7.81 13.06
N MET A 129 -11.07 7.86 12.92
CA MET A 129 -11.86 9.00 13.40
C MET A 129 -11.77 9.17 14.92
N THR A 130 -11.80 8.08 15.68
CA THR A 130 -11.64 8.12 17.15
C THR A 130 -10.26 8.67 17.53
N TYR A 131 -9.21 8.24 16.84
CA TYR A 131 -7.85 8.73 17.08
C TYR A 131 -7.70 10.20 16.72
N LEU A 132 -8.08 10.60 15.51
CA LEU A 132 -7.93 11.99 15.04
C LEU A 132 -8.75 13.00 15.85
N LYS A 133 -9.89 12.58 16.43
CA LYS A 133 -10.70 13.44 17.31
C LYS A 133 -9.99 13.85 18.59
N GLN A 134 -8.96 13.13 19.03
CA GLN A 134 -8.14 13.55 20.16
C GLN A 134 -7.39 14.85 19.86
N PHE A 135 -7.12 15.11 18.58
CA PHE A 135 -6.43 16.31 18.11
C PHE A 135 -7.38 17.40 17.60
N ASP A 136 -8.47 17.01 16.94
CA ASP A 136 -9.49 17.93 16.43
C ASP A 136 -10.89 17.27 16.45
N GLN A 137 -11.77 17.77 17.31
CA GLN A 137 -13.15 17.27 17.42
C GLN A 137 -13.99 17.51 16.15
N SER A 138 -13.60 18.47 15.32
CA SER A 138 -14.26 18.84 14.07
C SER A 138 -13.77 18.09 12.84
N VAL A 139 -12.85 17.13 13.01
CA VAL A 139 -12.28 16.34 11.91
C VAL A 139 -13.37 15.74 11.01
N ILE A 140 -13.17 15.89 9.70
CA ILE A 140 -14.05 15.32 8.68
C ILE A 140 -13.25 14.46 7.70
N GLN A 141 -13.89 13.43 7.16
CA GLN A 141 -13.32 12.66 6.05
C GLN A 141 -13.68 13.30 4.72
N ASP A 142 -12.67 13.56 3.89
CA ASP A 142 -12.85 13.93 2.48
C ASP A 142 -13.05 12.68 1.62
N LYS A 143 -14.32 12.31 1.43
CA LYS A 143 -14.70 11.12 0.65
C LYS A 143 -14.43 11.26 -0.85
N LEU A 144 -14.35 12.48 -1.38
CA LEU A 144 -14.20 12.69 -2.82
C LEU A 144 -12.76 12.48 -3.27
N SER A 145 -11.80 12.86 -2.42
CA SER A 145 -10.37 12.68 -2.71
C SER A 145 -9.79 11.38 -2.14
N SER A 146 -10.57 10.59 -1.39
CA SER A 146 -10.14 9.29 -0.90
C SER A 146 -10.03 8.25 -2.02
N THR A 147 -9.02 7.39 -1.94
CA THR A 147 -8.75 6.30 -2.88
C THR A 147 -9.03 4.94 -2.26
N ASN A 148 -8.72 3.85 -2.99
CA ASN A 148 -8.84 2.51 -2.45
C ASN A 148 -7.82 2.24 -1.33
N PHE A 149 -6.70 2.97 -1.26
CA PHE A 149 -5.62 2.74 -0.29
C PHE A 149 -5.37 3.87 0.71
N CYS A 150 -5.92 5.05 0.42
CA CYS A 150 -5.77 6.22 1.26
C CYS A 150 -7.11 6.89 1.53
N ALA A 151 -7.45 7.07 2.81
CA ALA A 151 -8.56 7.92 3.22
C ALA A 151 -8.00 9.29 3.65
N ILE A 152 -8.58 10.37 3.14
CA ILE A 152 -8.11 11.72 3.47
C ILE A 152 -9.01 12.32 4.55
N TYR A 153 -8.41 12.87 5.60
CA TYR A 153 -9.08 13.56 6.68
C TYR A 153 -8.61 15.00 6.76
N ARG A 154 -9.54 15.92 7.00
CA ARG A 154 -9.26 17.34 7.18
C ARG A 154 -9.36 17.68 8.66
N LEU A 155 -8.26 18.13 9.24
CA LEU A 155 -8.20 18.59 10.63
C LEU A 155 -7.96 20.11 10.65
N ASP A 156 -8.67 20.81 11.52
CA ASP A 156 -8.38 22.20 11.85
C ASP A 156 -7.33 22.26 12.96
N ARG A 157 -6.14 22.80 12.65
CA ARG A 157 -5.04 22.99 13.61
C ARG A 157 -4.96 24.44 14.11
N GLY A 158 -6.03 25.22 13.93
CA GLY A 158 -6.11 26.64 14.25
C GLY A 158 -5.43 27.50 13.18
N LEU A 159 -4.09 27.49 13.16
CA LEU A 159 -3.28 28.31 12.24
C LEU A 159 -3.20 27.77 10.81
N TYR A 160 -3.49 26.49 10.63
CA TYR A 160 -3.46 25.81 9.34
C TYR A 160 -4.52 24.70 9.31
N THR A 161 -4.81 24.20 8.12
CA THR A 161 -5.63 23.02 7.93
C THR A 161 -4.71 21.86 7.59
N GLU A 162 -4.82 20.75 8.30
CA GLU A 162 -4.07 19.53 7.95
C GLU A 162 -4.92 18.62 7.08
N ARG A 163 -4.39 18.23 5.91
CA ARG A 163 -4.91 17.12 5.10
C ARG A 163 -4.09 15.88 5.42
N CYS A 164 -4.65 15.04 6.28
CA CYS A 164 -4.06 13.80 6.75
C CYS A 164 -4.48 12.63 5.85
N TYR A 165 -3.52 12.08 5.11
CA TYR A 165 -3.63 10.93 4.22
C TYR A 165 -3.42 9.67 5.05
N CYS A 166 -4.50 9.04 5.47
CA CYS A 166 -4.46 7.82 6.25
C CYS A 166 -4.34 6.60 5.34
N LEU A 167 -3.24 5.87 5.44
CA LEU A 167 -3.12 4.55 4.83
C LEU A 167 -4.01 3.58 5.59
N HIS A 168 -5.01 3.02 4.91
CA HIS A 168 -6.01 2.13 5.54
C HIS A 168 -5.95 0.68 5.01
N THR A 169 -4.85 0.32 4.35
CA THR A 169 -4.64 -1.02 3.78
C THR A 169 -3.28 -1.59 4.14
N PRO A 170 -3.15 -2.92 4.30
CA PRO A 170 -1.90 -3.59 4.62
C PRO A 170 -1.08 -3.85 3.37
N LEU A 171 -0.84 -2.80 2.61
CA LEU A 171 -0.12 -2.79 1.33
C LEU A 171 1.17 -1.99 1.47
N TYR A 172 2.15 -2.35 0.66
CA TYR A 172 3.27 -1.47 0.38
C TYR A 172 2.75 -0.34 -0.51
N SER A 173 2.38 0.79 0.09
CA SER A 173 1.64 1.85 -0.57
C SER A 173 2.41 3.16 -0.72
N VAL A 174 3.59 3.25 -0.12
CA VAL A 174 4.50 4.40 -0.21
C VAL A 174 5.88 3.92 -0.63
N LEU A 175 6.52 4.69 -1.51
CA LEU A 175 7.88 4.52 -1.97
C LEU A 175 8.66 5.81 -1.71
N LEU A 176 9.81 5.70 -1.04
CA LEU A 176 10.77 6.81 -0.92
C LEU A 176 11.96 6.52 -1.83
N ASN A 177 12.26 7.41 -2.76
CA ASN A 177 13.40 7.28 -3.67
C ASN A 177 14.16 8.59 -3.79
N PRO A 178 15.44 8.53 -4.15
CA PRO A 178 16.23 9.73 -4.29
C PRO A 178 15.85 10.53 -5.56
N LYS A 179 16.25 11.78 -5.57
CA LYS A 179 15.93 12.74 -6.65
C LYS A 179 16.68 12.51 -7.95
N ASP A 180 17.88 11.96 -7.87
CA ASP A 180 18.69 11.58 -9.03
C ASP A 180 18.12 10.36 -9.77
N THR A 181 17.21 9.60 -9.14
CA THR A 181 16.49 8.50 -9.77
C THR A 181 15.10 8.89 -10.23
N ALA A 182 14.83 10.18 -10.43
CA ALA A 182 13.55 10.70 -10.92
C ALA A 182 13.23 10.13 -12.32
N GLY A 183 12.75 8.89 -12.34
CA GLY A 183 11.92 8.34 -13.39
C GLY A 183 10.52 8.93 -13.28
N SER A 184 9.69 8.70 -14.30
CA SER A 184 8.26 9.03 -14.22
C SER A 184 7.66 8.41 -12.95
N THR A 185 6.76 9.12 -12.24
CA THR A 185 5.91 8.59 -11.16
C THR A 185 5.26 7.25 -11.52
N VAL A 186 5.01 7.02 -12.82
CA VAL A 186 4.52 5.75 -13.37
C VAL A 186 5.45 4.58 -13.03
N PHE A 187 6.77 4.79 -13.02
CA PHE A 187 7.75 3.76 -12.68
C PHE A 187 7.68 3.35 -11.20
N SER A 188 7.73 4.30 -10.28
CA SER A 188 7.60 4.03 -8.84
C SER A 188 6.28 3.36 -8.50
N MET A 189 5.20 3.80 -9.15
CA MET A 189 3.89 3.17 -9.02
C MET A 189 3.91 1.71 -9.54
N LYS A 190 4.42 1.46 -10.76
CA LYS A 190 4.58 0.09 -11.29
C LYS A 190 5.41 -0.76 -10.32
N ALA A 191 6.47 -0.20 -9.72
CA ALA A 191 7.28 -0.88 -8.72
C ALA A 191 6.47 -1.26 -7.47
N LEU A 192 5.67 -0.36 -6.91
CA LEU A 192 4.80 -0.65 -5.77
C LEU A 192 3.75 -1.73 -6.08
N PHE A 193 3.11 -1.69 -7.26
CA PHE A 193 2.19 -2.75 -7.69
C PHE A 193 2.89 -4.11 -7.79
N LEU A 194 4.05 -4.15 -8.46
CA LEU A 194 4.85 -5.36 -8.61
C LEU A 194 5.29 -5.92 -7.25
N PHE A 195 5.73 -5.06 -6.33
CA PHE A 195 6.19 -5.47 -5.01
C PHE A 195 5.07 -6.16 -4.22
N ASN A 196 3.84 -5.63 -4.29
CA ASN A 196 2.70 -6.27 -3.65
C ASN A 196 2.32 -7.61 -4.31
N TYR A 197 2.36 -7.73 -5.65
CA TYR A 197 2.09 -9.01 -6.32
C TYR A 197 3.18 -10.07 -6.10
N ILE A 198 4.45 -9.65 -6.00
CA ILE A 198 5.56 -10.54 -5.64
C ILE A 198 5.34 -11.05 -4.21
N SER A 199 4.97 -10.18 -3.27
CA SER A 199 4.59 -10.57 -1.90
C SER A 199 3.43 -11.59 -1.88
N CYS A 200 2.43 -11.48 -2.76
CA CYS A 200 1.41 -12.53 -2.91
C CYS A 200 2.02 -13.88 -3.29
N THR A 201 2.94 -13.87 -4.27
CA THR A 201 3.58 -15.08 -4.79
C THR A 201 4.45 -15.74 -3.72
N GLU A 202 5.23 -14.96 -2.96
CA GLU A 202 6.03 -15.45 -1.83
C GLU A 202 5.15 -16.09 -0.73
N ARG A 203 4.01 -15.46 -0.42
CA ARG A 203 3.06 -16.00 0.56
C ARG A 203 2.45 -17.32 0.11
N ILE A 204 2.11 -17.46 -1.18
CA ILE A 204 1.63 -18.74 -1.73
C ILE A 204 2.76 -19.78 -1.73
N GLN A 205 3.99 -19.38 -2.09
CA GLN A 205 5.13 -20.29 -2.08
C GLN A 205 5.40 -20.87 -0.69
N LYS A 206 5.25 -20.07 0.37
CA LYS A 206 5.33 -20.59 1.75
C LYS A 206 4.27 -21.64 2.04
N ILE A 207 3.05 -21.48 1.52
CA ILE A 207 2.00 -22.50 1.64
C ILE A 207 2.43 -23.77 0.91
N ILE A 208 2.94 -23.66 -0.33
CA ILE A 208 3.42 -24.79 -1.12
C ILE A 208 4.56 -25.52 -0.39
N SER A 209 5.55 -24.81 0.11
CA SER A 209 6.69 -25.38 0.84
C SER A 209 6.28 -26.00 2.19
N SER A 210 5.17 -25.56 2.79
CA SER A 210 4.60 -26.21 3.98
C SER A 210 3.79 -27.49 3.68
N LYS A 211 3.71 -27.93 2.41
CA LYS A 211 2.98 -29.14 1.98
C LYS A 211 3.81 -30.43 2.01
N ASP A 212 4.97 -30.45 2.67
CA ASP A 212 5.87 -31.61 2.65
C ASP A 212 5.30 -32.91 3.25
N LEU A 213 4.05 -32.92 3.72
CA LEU A 213 3.27 -34.15 3.91
C LEU A 213 1.85 -33.96 3.34
N PRO A 214 1.35 -34.87 2.48
CA PRO A 214 -0.07 -34.93 2.11
C PRO A 214 -0.90 -35.01 3.38
N SER A 215 -1.69 -33.97 3.65
CA SER A 215 -2.57 -33.95 4.82
C SER A 215 -3.93 -34.47 4.41
N THR A 216 -4.38 -35.57 4.99
CA THR A 216 -5.79 -35.99 4.93
C THR A 216 -6.65 -35.23 5.94
N ASP A 217 -6.04 -34.40 6.80
CA ASP A 217 -6.74 -33.57 7.76
C ASP A 217 -7.45 -32.40 7.04
N THR A 218 -8.77 -32.43 7.10
CA THR A 218 -9.66 -31.45 6.46
C THR A 218 -9.53 -30.05 7.05
N ASP A 219 -9.18 -29.92 8.32
CA ASP A 219 -9.03 -28.62 8.97
C ASP A 219 -7.75 -27.93 8.49
N VAL A 220 -6.66 -28.69 8.39
CA VAL A 220 -5.39 -28.21 7.81
C VAL A 220 -5.56 -27.81 6.35
N LEU A 221 -6.30 -28.59 5.56
CA LEU A 221 -6.59 -28.25 4.16
C LEU A 221 -7.42 -26.97 4.05
N SER A 222 -8.45 -26.83 4.89
CA SER A 222 -9.32 -25.66 4.94
C SER A 222 -8.56 -24.40 5.37
N GLU A 223 -7.67 -24.49 6.37
CA GLU A 223 -6.83 -23.37 6.80
C GLU A 223 -5.91 -22.88 5.68
N LYS A 224 -5.26 -23.82 4.97
CA LYS A 224 -4.42 -23.52 3.81
C LYS A 224 -5.23 -22.88 2.68
N ALA A 225 -6.38 -23.46 2.33
CA ALA A 225 -7.27 -22.91 1.30
C ALA A 225 -7.78 -21.50 1.64
N ASN A 226 -8.19 -21.26 2.90
CA ASN A 226 -8.60 -19.94 3.38
C ASN A 226 -7.46 -18.94 3.32
N THR A 227 -6.22 -19.37 3.56
CA THR A 227 -5.04 -18.51 3.40
C THR A 227 -4.78 -18.18 1.94
N VAL A 228 -4.90 -19.13 1.01
CA VAL A 228 -4.82 -18.89 -0.44
C VAL A 228 -5.90 -17.90 -0.88
N ARG A 229 -7.15 -18.11 -0.45
CA ARG A 229 -8.27 -17.20 -0.70
C ARG A 229 -7.97 -15.77 -0.24
N ARG A 230 -7.48 -15.59 0.99
CA ARG A 230 -7.10 -14.27 1.51
C ARG A 230 -5.99 -13.60 0.69
N ILE A 231 -5.01 -14.36 0.21
CA ILE A 231 -3.96 -13.84 -0.69
C ILE A 231 -4.55 -13.44 -2.05
N PHE A 232 -5.48 -14.24 -2.56
CA PHE A 232 -6.15 -13.97 -3.83
C PHE A 232 -7.05 -12.72 -3.76
N GLU A 233 -7.85 -12.57 -2.70
CA GLU A 233 -8.64 -11.35 -2.44
C GLU A 233 -7.73 -10.12 -2.32
N PHE A 234 -6.56 -10.26 -1.70
CA PHE A 234 -5.55 -9.20 -1.65
C PHE A 234 -5.03 -8.83 -3.05
N ALA A 235 -4.71 -9.80 -3.90
CA ALA A 235 -4.31 -9.57 -5.29
C ALA A 235 -5.40 -8.85 -6.11
N LEU A 236 -6.67 -9.21 -5.92
CA LEU A 236 -7.80 -8.55 -6.57
C LEU A 236 -7.99 -7.10 -6.11
N LYS A 237 -7.77 -6.80 -4.83
CA LYS A 237 -7.81 -5.41 -4.31
C LYS A 237 -6.73 -4.56 -4.97
N ILE A 238 -5.52 -5.12 -5.12
CA ILE A 238 -4.41 -4.47 -5.84
C ILE A 238 -4.81 -4.19 -7.30
N GLU A 239 -5.38 -5.17 -7.99
CA GLU A 239 -5.85 -5.00 -9.37
C GLU A 239 -6.96 -3.94 -9.51
N CYS A 240 -7.93 -3.93 -8.60
CA CYS A 240 -8.99 -2.91 -8.61
C CYS A 240 -8.37 -1.51 -8.59
N SER A 241 -7.38 -1.29 -7.74
CA SER A 241 -6.71 0.01 -7.65
C SER A 241 -5.78 0.30 -8.83
N TYR A 242 -5.14 -0.71 -9.40
CA TYR A 242 -4.38 -0.56 -10.65
C TYR A 242 -5.29 -0.03 -11.76
N HIS A 243 -6.47 -0.64 -11.95
CA HIS A 243 -7.44 -0.17 -12.94
C HIS A 243 -8.08 1.16 -12.56
N LEU A 244 -8.33 1.43 -11.28
CA LEU A 244 -8.79 2.75 -10.84
C LEU A 244 -7.79 3.83 -11.27
N HIS A 245 -6.50 3.62 -10.99
CA HIS A 245 -5.43 4.54 -11.37
C HIS A 245 -5.38 4.74 -12.90
N LEU A 246 -5.29 3.64 -13.66
CA LEU A 246 -5.27 3.73 -15.14
C LEU A 246 -6.49 4.48 -15.68
N ASN A 247 -7.68 4.24 -15.12
CA ASN A 247 -8.89 4.94 -15.55
C ASN A 247 -8.89 6.42 -15.16
N ILE A 248 -8.37 6.80 -13.98
CA ILE A 248 -8.18 8.21 -13.61
C ILE A 248 -7.23 8.89 -14.61
N SER A 249 -6.17 8.22 -15.04
CA SER A 249 -5.25 8.73 -16.07
C SER A 249 -5.90 8.85 -17.46
N LEU A 250 -6.86 7.96 -17.79
CA LEU A 250 -7.55 7.91 -19.09
C LEU A 250 -8.87 8.72 -19.14
N MET A 251 -9.42 9.13 -18.00
CA MET A 251 -10.69 9.86 -17.89
C MET A 251 -10.66 11.25 -18.55
N SER A 252 -9.49 11.75 -18.94
CA SER A 252 -9.36 12.94 -19.79
C SER A 252 -9.88 12.72 -21.23
N SER A 253 -10.19 11.48 -21.65
CA SER A 253 -10.45 11.18 -23.07
C SER A 253 -11.66 10.28 -23.41
N THR A 254 -12.26 9.52 -22.49
CA THR A 254 -13.23 8.46 -22.88
C THR A 254 -14.54 8.35 -22.09
N GLY A 255 -14.79 9.19 -21.07
CA GLY A 255 -16.05 9.16 -20.31
C GLY A 255 -16.30 7.88 -19.49
N TYR A 256 -15.28 7.05 -19.28
CA TYR A 256 -15.37 5.83 -18.47
C TYR A 256 -15.47 6.19 -16.97
N ASN A 257 -16.47 5.65 -16.27
CA ASN A 257 -16.72 6.01 -14.86
C ASN A 257 -15.75 5.27 -13.92
N ALA A 258 -14.69 5.95 -13.46
CA ALA A 258 -13.68 5.42 -12.54
C ALA A 258 -14.26 4.84 -11.23
N ASN A 259 -15.47 5.27 -10.82
CA ASN A 259 -16.16 4.71 -9.66
C ASN A 259 -16.45 3.21 -9.77
N ASN A 260 -16.36 2.63 -10.97
CA ASN A 260 -16.54 1.20 -11.16
C ASN A 260 -15.49 0.38 -10.42
N PHE A 261 -14.27 0.88 -10.18
CA PHE A 261 -13.20 0.14 -9.48
C PHE A 261 -12.98 0.57 -8.02
N MET A 262 -13.69 1.61 -7.56
CA MET A 262 -13.69 2.00 -6.16
C MET A 262 -14.32 0.90 -5.28
N LEU A 263 -13.63 0.56 -4.19
CA LEU A 263 -14.12 -0.36 -3.18
C LEU A 263 -15.11 0.39 -2.26
N LYS A 264 -16.33 -0.13 -2.14
CA LYS A 264 -17.39 0.51 -1.34
C LYS A 264 -17.24 0.25 0.16
N ASN A 265 -16.63 -0.87 0.52
CA ASN A 265 -16.43 -1.31 1.89
C ASN A 265 -14.98 -1.05 2.33
N SER A 266 -14.76 -0.97 3.64
CA SER A 266 -13.40 -0.98 4.20
C SER A 266 -12.63 -2.22 3.74
N TYR A 267 -11.30 -2.12 3.71
CA TYR A 267 -10.43 -3.18 3.20
C TYR A 267 -10.75 -4.58 3.76
N GLY A 268 -11.08 -4.71 5.04
CA GLY A 268 -11.42 -5.99 5.68
C GLY A 268 -12.80 -6.56 5.32
N ASN A 269 -13.72 -5.72 4.81
CA ASN A 269 -15.13 -6.06 4.61
C ASN A 269 -15.51 -6.28 3.15
N THR A 270 -14.55 -6.26 2.23
CA THR A 270 -14.80 -6.51 0.81
C THR A 270 -14.70 -8.01 0.52
N LEU A 271 -15.82 -8.62 0.14
CA LEU A 271 -15.93 -10.06 -0.14
C LEU A 271 -15.34 -10.41 -1.51
N LEU A 272 -14.92 -11.67 -1.67
CA LEU A 272 -14.41 -12.21 -2.93
C LEU A 272 -15.35 -11.96 -4.12
N GLY A 273 -16.66 -12.19 -3.93
CA GLY A 273 -17.66 -11.98 -4.98
C GLY A 273 -17.76 -10.52 -5.43
N ASP A 274 -17.64 -9.58 -4.49
CA ASP A 274 -17.64 -8.14 -4.81
C ASP A 274 -16.41 -7.76 -5.62
N LEU A 275 -15.23 -8.27 -5.26
CA LEU A 275 -13.99 -8.04 -5.98
C LEU A 275 -14.03 -8.60 -7.40
N ILE A 276 -14.52 -9.83 -7.57
CA ILE A 276 -14.66 -10.44 -8.90
C ILE A 276 -15.63 -9.63 -9.76
N ASN A 277 -16.74 -9.16 -9.20
CA ASN A 277 -17.69 -8.32 -9.92
C ASN A 277 -17.08 -7.02 -10.46
N LYS A 278 -16.02 -6.50 -9.81
CA LYS A 278 -15.28 -5.32 -10.25
C LYS A 278 -14.40 -5.59 -11.47
N VAL A 279 -13.74 -6.74 -11.50
CA VAL A 279 -12.74 -7.06 -12.55
C VAL A 279 -13.29 -7.93 -13.68
N LYS A 280 -14.43 -8.62 -13.50
CA LYS A 280 -14.94 -9.62 -14.46
C LYS A 280 -15.13 -9.08 -15.89
N LYS A 281 -15.47 -7.80 -16.06
CA LYS A 281 -15.65 -7.20 -17.39
C LYS A 281 -14.34 -7.01 -18.17
N LEU A 282 -13.20 -7.13 -17.49
CA LEU A 282 -11.86 -7.00 -18.07
C LEU A 282 -11.26 -8.34 -18.50
N LYS A 283 -11.98 -9.45 -18.27
CA LYS A 283 -11.45 -10.80 -18.38
C LYS A 283 -11.99 -11.50 -19.63
N SER A 284 -11.13 -12.26 -20.28
CA SER A 284 -11.51 -13.22 -21.33
C SER A 284 -12.41 -14.32 -20.77
N ALA A 285 -13.05 -15.09 -21.65
CA ALA A 285 -13.90 -16.22 -21.25
C ALA A 285 -13.14 -17.25 -20.40
N ASP A 286 -11.89 -17.54 -20.76
CA ASP A 286 -11.04 -18.49 -20.03
C ASP A 286 -10.63 -17.94 -18.65
N GLU A 287 -10.27 -16.66 -18.57
CA GLU A 287 -9.99 -16.01 -17.28
C GLU A 287 -11.22 -15.99 -16.38
N LEU A 288 -12.41 -15.74 -16.92
CA LEU A 288 -13.67 -15.78 -16.18
C LEU A 288 -14.00 -17.17 -15.67
N PHE A 289 -13.78 -18.19 -16.50
CA PHE A 289 -13.94 -19.58 -16.08
C PHE A 289 -13.04 -19.89 -14.89
N ASN A 290 -11.75 -19.51 -14.96
CA ASN A 290 -10.79 -19.71 -13.88
C ASN A 290 -11.16 -18.93 -12.61
N LEU A 291 -11.62 -17.68 -12.73
CA LEU A 291 -12.11 -16.88 -11.60
C LEU A 291 -13.30 -17.56 -10.90
N ASN A 292 -14.27 -18.02 -11.67
CA ASN A 292 -15.43 -18.73 -11.12
C ASN A 292 -15.00 -20.04 -10.45
N ARG A 293 -14.02 -20.76 -11.03
CA ARG A 293 -13.47 -21.98 -10.42
C ARG A 293 -12.79 -21.71 -9.08
N ILE A 294 -12.04 -20.62 -8.95
CA ILE A 294 -11.46 -20.17 -7.67
C ILE A 294 -12.55 -19.92 -6.62
N VAL A 295 -13.67 -19.28 -6.99
CA VAL A 295 -14.81 -19.04 -6.08
C VAL A 295 -15.42 -20.34 -5.60
N VAL A 296 -15.69 -21.26 -6.52
CA VAL A 296 -16.26 -22.57 -6.20
C VAL A 296 -15.36 -23.31 -5.23
N LEU A 297 -14.07 -23.47 -5.56
CA LEU A 297 -13.10 -24.14 -4.70
C LEU A 297 -13.01 -23.46 -3.32
N SER A 298 -12.92 -22.13 -3.28
CA SER A 298 -12.86 -21.37 -2.03
C SER A 298 -14.09 -21.58 -1.13
N ASN A 299 -15.27 -21.77 -1.71
CA ASN A 299 -16.49 -22.03 -0.97
C ASN A 299 -16.56 -23.48 -0.47
N GLU A 300 -15.97 -24.44 -1.19
CA GLU A 300 -15.92 -25.85 -0.76
C GLU A 300 -15.06 -26.04 0.49
N PHE A 301 -14.01 -25.22 0.68
CA PHE A 301 -13.20 -25.19 1.90
C PHE A 301 -13.78 -24.33 3.04
N SER A 302 -14.97 -23.76 2.87
CA SER A 302 -15.66 -23.06 3.96
C SER A 302 -16.27 -24.08 4.93
N HIS A 303 -16.13 -23.86 6.24
CA HIS A 303 -16.69 -24.74 7.28
C HIS A 303 -18.20 -24.97 7.14
N ASP A 304 -18.93 -24.01 6.57
CA ASP A 304 -20.39 -24.08 6.39
C ASP A 304 -20.83 -24.81 5.11
N SER A 305 -19.90 -25.29 4.28
CA SER A 305 -20.23 -25.84 2.95
C SER A 305 -20.81 -27.26 2.99
N GLY A 306 -20.61 -27.99 4.09
CA GLY A 306 -20.95 -29.41 4.21
C GLY A 306 -20.14 -30.34 3.28
N LYS A 307 -19.18 -29.81 2.52
CA LYS A 307 -18.32 -30.56 1.60
C LYS A 307 -16.93 -30.74 2.19
N LYS A 308 -16.34 -31.93 2.02
CA LYS A 308 -14.94 -32.18 2.38
C LYS A 308 -14.04 -31.76 1.21
N GLY A 309 -13.31 -30.66 1.37
CA GLY A 309 -12.27 -30.27 0.43
C GLY A 309 -11.15 -31.32 0.38
N THR A 310 -10.63 -31.60 -0.81
CA THR A 310 -9.56 -32.57 -1.04
C THR A 310 -8.21 -31.88 -1.26
N GLN A 311 -7.11 -32.64 -1.17
CA GLN A 311 -5.78 -32.14 -1.55
C GLN A 311 -5.76 -31.68 -3.01
N GLU A 312 -6.43 -32.41 -3.92
CA GLU A 312 -6.55 -32.04 -5.33
C GLU A 312 -7.23 -30.68 -5.53
N ASN A 313 -8.34 -30.44 -4.81
CA ASN A 313 -9.02 -29.14 -4.85
C ASN A 313 -8.12 -28.00 -4.35
N LEU A 314 -7.30 -28.25 -3.33
CA LEU A 314 -6.34 -27.26 -2.82
C LEU A 314 -5.21 -27.01 -3.81
N ASP A 315 -4.70 -28.05 -4.47
CA ASP A 315 -3.66 -27.93 -5.49
C ASP A 315 -4.16 -27.13 -6.70
N GLU A 316 -5.40 -27.39 -7.13
CA GLU A 316 -6.07 -26.63 -8.18
C GLU A 316 -6.25 -25.16 -7.79
N LEU A 317 -6.76 -24.88 -6.58
CA LEU A 317 -6.95 -23.51 -6.08
C LEU A 317 -5.63 -22.73 -6.07
N ILE A 318 -4.54 -23.35 -5.60
CA ILE A 318 -3.21 -22.74 -5.61
C ILE A 318 -2.75 -22.46 -7.03
N LYS A 319 -2.86 -23.44 -7.93
CA LYS A 319 -2.44 -23.28 -9.32
C LYS A 319 -3.14 -22.09 -9.98
N LEU A 320 -4.47 -22.03 -9.86
CA LEU A 320 -5.28 -20.95 -10.43
C LEU A 320 -4.93 -19.58 -9.84
N ALA A 321 -4.74 -19.49 -8.52
CA ALA A 321 -4.34 -18.25 -7.87
C ALA A 321 -2.96 -17.77 -8.34
N VAL A 322 -1.98 -18.68 -8.46
CA VAL A 322 -0.63 -18.38 -8.94
C VAL A 322 -0.66 -17.92 -10.41
N GLU A 323 -1.39 -18.62 -11.26
CA GLU A 323 -1.54 -18.25 -12.68
C GLU A 323 -2.14 -16.85 -12.82
N TYR A 324 -3.17 -16.54 -12.03
CA TYR A 324 -3.78 -15.22 -12.01
C TYR A 324 -2.81 -14.12 -11.60
N ILE A 325 -2.11 -14.29 -10.47
CA ILE A 325 -1.13 -13.31 -9.98
C ILE A 325 0.01 -13.12 -10.99
N ARG A 326 0.48 -14.19 -11.63
CA ARG A 326 1.47 -14.10 -12.72
C ARG A 326 0.95 -13.31 -13.91
N GLY A 327 -0.32 -13.46 -14.26
CA GLY A 327 -1.00 -12.64 -15.27
C GLY A 327 -0.97 -11.16 -14.91
N LEU A 328 -1.28 -10.80 -13.66
CA LEU A 328 -1.22 -9.43 -13.17
C LEU A 328 0.21 -8.86 -13.19
N ILE A 329 1.21 -9.64 -12.78
CA ILE A 329 2.62 -9.23 -12.86
C ILE A 329 3.01 -8.94 -14.32
N LYS A 330 2.60 -9.78 -15.27
CA LYS A 330 2.85 -9.54 -16.70
C LYS A 330 2.16 -8.25 -17.16
N MET A 331 0.90 -8.05 -16.78
CA MET A 331 0.14 -6.84 -17.12
C MET A 331 0.83 -5.55 -16.66
N VAL A 332 1.35 -5.52 -15.42
CA VAL A 332 2.05 -4.33 -14.89
C VAL A 332 3.42 -4.13 -15.56
N LYS A 333 4.10 -5.22 -15.94
CA LYS A 333 5.39 -5.17 -16.65
C LYS A 333 5.27 -4.77 -18.11
N SER A 334 4.11 -4.92 -18.72
CA SER A 334 3.88 -4.51 -20.11
C SER A 334 4.21 -3.01 -20.28
N PRO A 335 4.75 -2.61 -21.45
CA PRO A 335 5.14 -1.23 -21.74
C PRO A 335 4.05 -0.21 -21.38
#